data_AF-A0A1V6M1B4-F1
#
_entry.id   AF-A0A1V6M1B4-F1
#
_cell.length_a   1.000
_cell.length_b   1.000
_cell.length_c   1.000
_cell.angle_alpha   90.00
_cell.angle_beta   90.00
_cell.angle_gamma   90.00
#
_symmetry.space_group_name_H-M   'P 1'
#
loop_
_entity.id
_entity.type
_entity.pdbx_description
1 polymer ?
#
loop_
_entity_poly.entity_id
_entity_poly.type
_entity_poly.pdbx_seq_one_letter_code
_entity_poly.pdbx_strand_id
1 'polypeptide(L)'
;MSTFKKYFLSIVLTTFIFLTSHVAYGQDTTGFCSEKDTAIYFGNGILTTRPEAKRAFAKLENEVMSVVSAEEFEKINFYLAYNNTNGLINDLLESVIQDLSTDVTLFWRILANGVPMPESFKDNLLALATSIDEAALLNNQDLSIQVTSYKNSILEGKKVIVVSHSQGNFFANQAYGNLSGTERNSFGIVSVANPDSTVAGGGHYTTLFEDLVILAVTIAKQKAHLPTPLPPNVTNFLSLADLTGHNFINAYLALNSNSKSKILNDILNVKAGLSPPGNTGGQGIITVTLTWGAQPDVDLHAFEPNGAHVYYANRFGPSGYLDVDDVTSFGPEHYYVGCDTIETGNYQVGVNYYRGSTPEVASVLIQAGLQARGFSIFLPTALGSSGNASPTPVGMIVVTGNRQDGFNFDIQ
;
A
#
# COMPACT_ATOMS: atom_id res chain seq x y z
N MET A 1 -63.09 51.85 47.43
CA MET A 1 -62.49 52.19 46.12
C MET A 1 -61.02 52.50 46.32
N SER A 2 -60.15 51.69 45.72
CA SER A 2 -58.69 51.86 45.54
C SER A 2 -57.84 52.15 46.78
N THR A 3 -57.26 51.10 47.38
CA THR A 3 -56.10 51.23 48.28
C THR A 3 -54.99 50.25 47.87
N PHE A 4 -53.95 50.85 47.30
CA PHE A 4 -52.63 50.32 46.98
C PHE A 4 -52.02 49.57 48.17
N LYS A 5 -51.60 48.30 48.00
CA LYS A 5 -50.63 47.64 48.88
C LYS A 5 -49.79 46.60 48.12
N LYS A 6 -48.55 47.03 47.82
CA LYS A 6 -47.28 46.29 47.80
C LYS A 6 -47.32 44.80 47.46
N TYR A 7 -46.95 44.46 46.22
CA TYR A 7 -46.45 43.13 45.90
C TYR A 7 -44.99 43.01 46.34
N PHE A 8 -44.75 42.11 47.29
CA PHE A 8 -43.42 41.69 47.72
C PHE A 8 -42.92 40.66 46.71
N LEU A 9 -41.83 40.97 46.01
CA LEU A 9 -41.18 40.09 45.05
C LEU A 9 -40.48 38.97 45.83
N SER A 10 -41.04 37.77 45.83
CA SER A 10 -40.37 36.57 46.35
C SER A 10 -39.74 35.83 45.17
N ILE A 11 -38.42 35.99 45.02
CA ILE A 11 -37.62 35.28 44.01
C ILE A 11 -37.46 33.84 44.51
N VAL A 12 -38.25 32.92 43.95
CA VAL A 12 -37.99 31.48 44.07
C VAL A 12 -36.92 31.15 43.03
N LEU A 13 -35.68 31.03 43.50
CA LEU A 13 -34.55 30.57 42.70
C LEU A 13 -34.69 29.05 42.52
N THR A 14 -35.43 28.63 41.50
CA THR A 14 -35.48 27.23 41.07
C THR A 14 -34.14 26.87 40.42
N THR A 15 -33.25 26.26 41.19
CA THR A 15 -32.03 25.62 40.70
C THR A 15 -32.41 24.44 39.81
N PHE A 16 -32.48 24.69 38.50
CA PHE A 16 -32.48 23.64 37.48
C PHE A 16 -31.12 22.95 37.52
N ILE A 17 -31.04 21.84 38.25
CA ILE A 17 -29.93 20.89 38.10
C ILE A 17 -30.14 20.24 36.73
N PHE A 18 -29.50 20.81 35.70
CA PHE A 18 -29.24 20.09 34.47
C PHE A 18 -28.34 18.90 34.83
N LEU A 19 -28.94 17.74 35.07
CA LEU A 19 -28.27 16.46 34.88
C LEU A 19 -27.96 16.38 33.39
N THR A 20 -26.83 16.96 32.98
CA THR A 20 -26.20 16.59 31.73
C THR A 20 -25.80 15.14 31.91
N SER A 21 -26.56 14.24 31.28
CA SER A 21 -26.05 12.93 30.93
C SER A 21 -24.77 13.19 30.14
N HIS A 22 -23.64 13.11 30.83
CA HIS A 22 -22.35 12.97 30.19
C HIS A 22 -22.43 11.60 29.53
N VAL A 23 -22.95 11.57 28.31
CA VAL A 23 -22.57 10.52 27.38
C VAL A 23 -21.08 10.72 27.25
N ALA A 24 -20.31 9.94 28.01
CA ALA A 24 -18.93 9.73 27.68
C ALA A 24 -18.98 9.24 26.23
N TYR A 25 -18.56 10.09 25.31
CA TYR A 25 -18.08 9.61 24.04
C TYR A 25 -16.93 8.70 24.42
N GLY A 26 -17.21 7.40 24.51
CA GLY A 26 -16.16 6.41 24.29
C GLY A 26 -15.60 6.79 22.93
N GLN A 27 -14.35 7.28 22.93
CA GLN A 27 -13.59 7.15 21.70
C GLN A 27 -13.66 5.67 21.38
N ASP A 28 -14.14 5.37 20.19
CA ASP A 28 -14.13 4.02 19.66
C ASP A 28 -12.66 3.65 19.46
N THR A 29 -12.03 3.21 20.54
CA THR A 29 -10.66 2.71 20.59
C THR A 29 -10.71 1.24 20.20
N THR A 30 -11.27 0.92 19.03
CA THR A 30 -11.00 -0.37 18.40
C THR A 30 -9.50 -0.40 18.14
N GLY A 31 -8.79 -1.00 19.09
CA GLY A 31 -7.35 -0.96 19.19
C GLY A 31 -6.69 -1.55 17.96
N PHE A 32 -5.38 -1.39 17.89
CA PHE A 32 -4.50 -1.99 16.88
C PHE A 32 -4.55 -3.54 16.85
N CYS A 33 -5.40 -4.16 17.67
CA CYS A 33 -5.78 -5.57 17.61
C CYS A 33 -7.08 -5.82 16.80
N SER A 34 -7.63 -4.80 16.13
CA SER A 34 -8.54 -4.93 15.00
C SER A 34 -7.69 -5.14 13.74
N GLU A 35 -7.46 -6.41 13.42
CA GLU A 35 -6.48 -6.87 12.42
C GLU A 35 -6.85 -6.44 11.00
N LYS A 36 -6.44 -5.24 10.58
CA LYS A 36 -6.30 -4.96 9.16
C LYS A 36 -5.14 -5.81 8.62
N ASP A 37 -5.45 -7.00 8.08
CA ASP A 37 -4.47 -8.01 7.64
C ASP A 37 -4.07 -7.88 6.16
N THR A 38 -4.74 -7.00 5.41
CA THR A 38 -4.61 -6.92 3.94
C THR A 38 -4.68 -5.48 3.45
N ALA A 39 -3.83 -5.15 2.47
CA ALA A 39 -3.88 -3.91 1.72
C ALA A 39 -4.11 -4.20 0.23
N ILE A 40 -5.23 -3.74 -0.32
CA ILE A 40 -5.53 -3.81 -1.75
C ILE A 40 -5.24 -2.45 -2.39
N TYR A 41 -4.35 -2.45 -3.38
CA TYR A 41 -4.01 -1.28 -4.17
C TYR A 41 -4.63 -1.37 -5.55
N PHE A 42 -5.19 -0.26 -6.04
CA PHE A 42 -5.64 -0.15 -7.42
C PHE A 42 -4.63 0.66 -8.26
N GLY A 43 -4.05 0.04 -9.28
CA GLY A 43 -3.19 0.68 -10.27
C GLY A 43 -3.97 1.04 -11.53
N ASN A 44 -4.09 2.34 -11.85
CA ASN A 44 -4.86 2.78 -13.02
C ASN A 44 -4.13 2.53 -14.36
N GLY A 45 -4.94 2.49 -15.42
CA GLY A 45 -4.48 2.47 -16.80
C GLY A 45 -4.09 3.85 -17.33
N ILE A 46 -3.66 3.85 -18.60
CA ILE A 46 -3.35 5.06 -19.38
C ILE A 46 -4.58 5.96 -19.53
N LEU A 47 -4.34 7.25 -19.79
CA LEU A 47 -5.38 8.24 -20.05
C LEU A 47 -6.44 8.37 -18.94
N THR A 48 -6.12 7.90 -17.73
CA THR A 48 -7.05 7.96 -16.60
C THR A 48 -6.71 9.15 -15.72
N THR A 49 -7.58 10.15 -15.67
CA THR A 49 -7.40 11.28 -14.74
C THR A 49 -7.50 10.81 -13.29
N ARG A 50 -6.87 11.53 -12.36
CA ARG A 50 -6.95 11.17 -10.93
C ARG A 50 -8.39 11.03 -10.39
N PRO A 51 -9.36 11.88 -10.77
CA PRO A 51 -10.77 11.66 -10.42
C PRO A 51 -11.36 10.38 -11.01
N GLU A 52 -11.03 10.01 -12.25
CA GLU A 52 -11.47 8.75 -12.85
C GLU A 52 -10.86 7.54 -12.17
N ALA A 53 -9.57 7.60 -11.85
CA ALA A 53 -8.87 6.55 -11.12
C ALA A 53 -9.51 6.33 -9.74
N LYS A 54 -9.91 7.42 -9.06
CA LYS A 54 -10.68 7.34 -7.80
C LYS A 54 -12.05 6.70 -7.98
N ARG A 55 -12.76 6.95 -9.10
CA ARG A 55 -14.05 6.29 -9.39
C ARG A 55 -13.86 4.79 -9.61
N ALA A 56 -12.84 4.40 -10.37
CA ALA A 56 -12.50 3.00 -10.61
C ALA A 56 -12.08 2.27 -9.32
N PHE A 57 -11.25 2.93 -8.51
CA PHE A 57 -10.86 2.48 -7.18
C PHE A 57 -12.08 2.27 -6.26
N ALA A 58 -12.95 3.26 -6.13
CA ALA A 58 -14.15 3.15 -5.31
C ALA A 58 -15.12 2.08 -5.84
N LYS A 59 -15.19 1.89 -7.15
CA LYS A 59 -15.97 0.80 -7.75
C LYS A 59 -15.39 -0.56 -7.37
N LEU A 60 -14.09 -0.76 -7.47
CA LEU A 60 -13.41 -1.99 -7.04
C LEU A 60 -13.68 -2.29 -5.57
N GLU A 61 -13.51 -1.30 -4.69
CA GLU A 61 -13.77 -1.44 -3.24
C GLU A 61 -15.21 -1.92 -2.97
N ASN A 62 -16.20 -1.31 -3.62
CA ASN A 62 -17.61 -1.71 -3.49
C ASN A 62 -17.87 -3.13 -4.01
N GLU A 63 -17.22 -3.54 -5.10
CA GLU A 63 -17.37 -4.90 -5.64
C GLU A 63 -16.71 -5.94 -4.73
N VAL A 64 -15.55 -5.63 -4.12
CA VAL A 64 -14.93 -6.50 -3.10
C VAL A 64 -15.84 -6.63 -1.88
N MET A 65 -16.38 -5.51 -1.37
CA MET A 65 -17.36 -5.50 -0.27
C MET A 65 -18.56 -6.41 -0.53
N SER A 66 -18.98 -6.54 -1.80
CA SER A 66 -20.14 -7.36 -2.17
C SER A 66 -19.89 -8.87 -2.14
N VAL A 67 -18.62 -9.31 -2.11
CA VAL A 67 -18.24 -10.74 -2.17
C VAL A 67 -17.53 -11.25 -0.92
N VAL A 68 -17.21 -10.37 0.04
CA VAL A 68 -16.64 -10.74 1.34
C VAL A 68 -17.64 -10.49 2.47
N SER A 69 -17.42 -11.10 3.63
CA SER A 69 -18.21 -10.81 4.83
C SER A 69 -17.89 -9.40 5.35
N ALA A 70 -18.79 -8.80 6.14
CA ALA A 70 -18.53 -7.49 6.75
C ALA A 70 -17.28 -7.50 7.63
N GLU A 71 -17.09 -8.58 8.42
CA GLU A 71 -15.90 -8.78 9.25
C GLU A 71 -14.63 -8.87 8.40
N GLU A 72 -14.67 -9.59 7.28
CA GLU A 72 -13.51 -9.71 6.39
C GLU A 72 -13.20 -8.38 5.69
N PHE A 73 -14.22 -7.64 5.28
CA PHE A 73 -14.06 -6.31 4.70
C PHE A 73 -13.41 -5.34 5.71
N GLU A 74 -13.78 -5.45 6.99
CA GLU A 74 -13.17 -4.71 8.09
C GLU A 74 -11.69 -5.04 8.31
N LYS A 75 -11.13 -6.08 7.67
CA LYS A 75 -9.69 -6.41 7.71
C LYS A 75 -8.91 -5.88 6.51
N ILE A 76 -9.57 -5.26 5.55
CA ILE A 76 -8.94 -4.78 4.31
C ILE A 76 -8.76 -3.26 4.36
N ASN A 77 -7.57 -2.79 3.97
CA ASN A 77 -7.31 -1.41 3.59
C ASN A 77 -7.29 -1.27 2.06
N PHE A 78 -7.81 -0.17 1.56
CA PHE A 78 -7.84 0.13 0.13
C PHE A 78 -7.02 1.40 -0.16
N TYR A 79 -6.14 1.32 -1.15
CA TYR A 79 -5.29 2.43 -1.57
C TYR A 79 -5.30 2.63 -3.09
N LEU A 80 -5.11 3.87 -3.54
CA LEU A 80 -4.94 4.19 -4.95
C LEU A 80 -3.44 4.30 -5.28
N ALA A 81 -2.93 3.41 -6.12
CA ALA A 81 -1.59 3.43 -6.69
C ALA A 81 -1.63 4.18 -8.04
N TYR A 82 -1.73 5.50 -7.98
CA TYR A 82 -1.93 6.31 -9.19
C TYR A 82 -0.65 6.41 -10.04
N ASN A 83 -0.80 6.17 -11.34
CA ASN A 83 0.24 6.31 -12.36
C ASN A 83 -0.07 7.51 -13.25
N ASN A 84 0.83 8.49 -13.33
CA ASN A 84 0.70 9.55 -14.32
C ASN A 84 1.05 9.02 -15.72
N THR A 85 0.18 9.33 -16.68
CA THR A 85 0.45 9.07 -18.09
C THR A 85 1.18 10.24 -18.73
N ASN A 86 2.20 9.95 -19.53
CA ASN A 86 2.90 10.96 -20.33
C ASN A 86 1.97 11.51 -21.43
N GLY A 87 1.99 12.84 -21.66
CA GLY A 87 1.18 13.49 -22.70
C GLY A 87 1.37 12.89 -24.10
N LEU A 88 2.57 12.40 -24.43
CA LEU A 88 2.82 11.74 -25.72
C LEU A 88 2.03 10.42 -25.86
N ILE A 89 1.94 9.62 -24.79
CA ILE A 89 1.15 8.37 -24.80
C ILE A 89 -0.34 8.69 -24.87
N ASN A 90 -0.76 9.77 -24.24
CA ASN A 90 -2.15 10.22 -24.31
C ASN A 90 -2.56 10.48 -25.76
N ASP A 91 -1.76 11.28 -26.49
CA ASP A 91 -2.04 11.61 -27.89
C ASP A 91 -2.01 10.36 -28.79
N LEU A 92 -1.04 9.47 -28.58
CA LEU A 92 -0.91 8.24 -29.36
C LEU A 92 -2.07 7.26 -29.10
N LEU A 93 -2.43 7.02 -27.83
CA LEU A 93 -3.55 6.13 -27.51
C LEU A 93 -4.88 6.71 -28.01
N GLU A 94 -5.09 8.03 -27.85
CA GLU A 94 -6.30 8.67 -28.37
C GLU A 94 -6.43 8.49 -29.87
N SER A 95 -5.34 8.69 -30.64
CA SER A 95 -5.35 8.46 -32.09
C SER A 95 -5.72 7.02 -32.46
N VAL A 96 -5.19 6.04 -31.73
CA VAL A 96 -5.51 4.61 -31.94
C VAL A 96 -6.96 4.32 -31.60
N ILE A 97 -7.48 4.84 -30.49
CA ILE A 97 -8.88 4.67 -30.08
C ILE A 97 -9.84 5.33 -31.07
N GLN A 98 -9.50 6.51 -31.60
CA GLN A 98 -10.30 7.18 -32.62
C GLN A 98 -10.37 6.36 -33.91
N ASP A 99 -9.24 5.83 -34.39
CA ASP A 99 -9.20 4.97 -35.57
C ASP A 99 -10.03 3.68 -35.37
N LEU A 100 -9.91 3.04 -34.19
CA LEU A 100 -10.73 1.88 -33.82
C LEU A 100 -12.23 2.21 -33.77
N SER A 101 -12.59 3.35 -33.17
CA SER A 101 -13.99 3.75 -32.99
C SER A 101 -14.66 4.18 -34.30
N THR A 102 -13.87 4.69 -35.25
CA THR A 102 -14.37 5.19 -36.54
C THR A 102 -14.81 4.04 -37.44
N ASP A 103 -14.07 2.93 -37.47
CA ASP A 103 -14.40 1.78 -38.33
C ASP A 103 -13.94 0.44 -37.73
N VAL A 104 -14.63 0.02 -36.66
CA VAL A 104 -14.46 -1.32 -36.05
C VAL A 104 -14.62 -2.45 -37.08
N THR A 105 -15.37 -2.25 -38.16
CA THR A 105 -15.58 -3.25 -39.21
C THR A 105 -14.34 -3.40 -40.08
N LEU A 106 -13.71 -2.29 -40.46
CA LEU A 106 -12.42 -2.27 -41.14
C LEU A 106 -11.34 -2.94 -40.28
N PHE A 107 -11.33 -2.69 -38.98
CA PHE A 107 -10.41 -3.36 -38.06
C PHE A 107 -10.52 -4.89 -38.11
N TRP A 108 -11.74 -5.44 -38.07
CA TRP A 108 -11.95 -6.89 -38.22
C TRP A 108 -11.59 -7.42 -39.60
N ARG A 109 -11.82 -6.64 -40.67
CA ARG A 109 -11.42 -7.01 -42.03
C ARG A 109 -9.91 -7.04 -42.22
N ILE A 110 -9.18 -6.16 -41.54
CA ILE A 110 -7.71 -6.15 -41.48
C ILE A 110 -7.20 -7.44 -40.81
N LEU A 111 -7.81 -7.82 -39.68
CA LEU A 111 -7.44 -9.05 -38.94
C LEU A 111 -7.74 -10.33 -39.71
N ALA A 112 -8.84 -10.36 -40.47
CA ALA A 112 -9.19 -11.47 -41.35
C ALA A 112 -8.30 -11.56 -42.60
N ASN A 113 -7.21 -10.80 -42.67
CA ASN A 113 -6.27 -10.70 -43.80
C ASN A 113 -6.94 -10.21 -45.12
N GLY A 114 -8.10 -9.57 -45.03
CA GLY A 114 -8.92 -9.20 -46.17
C GLY A 114 -8.68 -7.78 -46.70
N VAL A 115 -8.01 -6.92 -45.93
CA VAL A 115 -7.68 -5.52 -46.28
C VAL A 115 -6.36 -5.11 -45.62
N PRO A 116 -5.43 -4.41 -46.32
CA PRO A 116 -4.23 -3.88 -45.68
C PRO A 116 -4.58 -2.80 -44.65
N MET A 117 -3.90 -2.86 -43.50
CA MET A 117 -4.01 -1.86 -42.43
C MET A 117 -3.57 -0.47 -42.94
N PRO A 118 -4.33 0.62 -42.70
CA PRO A 118 -3.88 1.97 -43.03
C PRO A 118 -2.51 2.26 -42.41
N GLU A 119 -1.59 2.88 -43.16
CA GLU A 119 -0.21 3.09 -42.69
C GLU A 119 -0.17 4.03 -41.47
N SER A 120 -1.02 5.07 -41.44
CA SER A 120 -1.14 5.96 -40.28
C SER A 120 -1.55 5.23 -39.00
N PHE A 121 -2.53 4.32 -39.11
CA PHE A 121 -2.97 3.51 -37.97
C PHE A 121 -1.86 2.54 -37.53
N LYS A 122 -1.17 1.91 -38.48
CA LYS A 122 -0.02 1.04 -38.21
C LYS A 122 1.13 1.79 -37.52
N ASP A 123 1.44 3.00 -37.96
CA ASP A 123 2.50 3.84 -37.39
C ASP A 123 2.14 4.31 -35.98
N ASN A 124 0.90 4.74 -35.76
CA ASN A 124 0.40 5.10 -34.43
C ASN A 124 0.42 3.91 -33.47
N LEU A 125 0.04 2.72 -33.94
CA LEU A 125 0.12 1.48 -33.19
C LEU A 125 1.56 1.11 -32.81
N LEU A 126 2.50 1.21 -33.76
CA LEU A 126 3.91 0.92 -33.53
C LEU A 126 4.54 1.93 -32.55
N ALA A 127 4.22 3.22 -32.70
CA ALA A 127 4.66 4.28 -31.80
C ALA A 127 4.08 4.10 -30.40
N LEU A 128 2.80 3.70 -30.28
CA LEU A 128 2.17 3.40 -29.00
C LEU A 128 2.86 2.21 -28.31
N ALA A 129 3.10 1.11 -29.03
CA ALA A 129 3.76 -0.07 -28.48
C ALA A 129 5.15 0.24 -27.92
N THR A 130 5.93 1.07 -28.62
CA THR A 130 7.29 1.47 -28.22
C THR A 130 7.25 2.44 -27.03
N SER A 131 6.38 3.45 -27.09
CA SER A 131 6.28 4.48 -26.06
C SER A 131 5.74 3.95 -24.73
N ILE A 132 4.82 2.98 -24.74
CA ILE A 132 4.32 2.33 -23.52
C ILE A 132 5.44 1.64 -22.75
N ASP A 133 6.32 0.90 -23.45
CA ASP A 133 7.46 0.23 -22.83
C ASP A 133 8.48 1.27 -22.29
N GLU A 134 8.70 2.38 -23.00
CA GLU A 134 9.62 3.45 -22.57
C GLU A 134 9.08 4.32 -21.42
N ALA A 135 7.80 4.72 -21.42
CA ALA A 135 7.26 5.58 -20.36
C ALA A 135 7.13 4.86 -19.02
N ALA A 136 6.91 3.55 -19.04
CA ALA A 136 7.00 2.72 -17.84
C ALA A 136 8.40 2.78 -17.21
N LEU A 137 9.45 3.01 -18.00
CA LEU A 137 10.83 3.20 -17.53
C LEU A 137 11.14 4.65 -17.13
N LEU A 138 10.47 5.64 -17.73
CA LEU A 138 10.78 7.07 -17.53
C LEU A 138 10.15 7.67 -16.26
N ASN A 139 9.10 7.07 -15.68
CA ASN A 139 8.37 7.67 -14.56
C ASN A 139 8.73 7.07 -13.18
N ASN A 140 10.02 7.20 -12.80
CA ASN A 140 10.60 6.59 -11.61
C ASN A 140 9.99 7.10 -10.28
N GLN A 141 9.37 8.29 -10.26
CA GLN A 141 8.80 8.85 -9.04
C GLN A 141 7.51 8.12 -8.59
N ASP A 142 6.54 7.91 -9.49
CA ASP A 142 5.29 7.21 -9.16
C ASP A 142 5.57 5.75 -8.77
N LEU A 143 6.49 5.09 -9.48
CA LEU A 143 6.94 3.74 -9.15
C LEU A 143 7.60 3.69 -7.76
N SER A 144 8.49 4.63 -7.43
CA SER A 144 9.15 4.71 -6.12
C SER A 144 8.14 4.93 -4.98
N ILE A 145 7.14 5.80 -5.19
CA ILE A 145 6.05 6.03 -4.23
C ILE A 145 5.25 4.74 -4.00
N GLN A 146 4.93 4.01 -5.07
CA GLN A 146 4.20 2.75 -4.98
C GLN A 146 4.98 1.67 -4.27
N VAL A 147 6.23 1.43 -4.67
CA VAL A 147 7.10 0.45 -4.01
C VAL A 147 7.23 0.78 -2.53
N THR A 148 7.46 2.05 -2.18
CA THR A 148 7.52 2.49 -0.77
C THR A 148 6.22 2.20 -0.04
N SER A 149 5.07 2.50 -0.65
CA SER A 149 3.77 2.24 -0.02
C SER A 149 3.50 0.74 0.16
N TYR A 150 3.84 -0.09 -0.83
CA TYR A 150 3.70 -1.55 -0.74
C TYR A 150 4.60 -2.10 0.37
N LYS A 151 5.86 -1.68 0.44
CA LYS A 151 6.78 -2.05 1.51
C LYS A 151 6.24 -1.63 2.87
N ASN A 152 5.74 -0.41 3.02
CA ASN A 152 5.13 0.04 4.27
C ASN A 152 3.93 -0.83 4.68
N SER A 153 3.04 -1.19 3.75
CA SER A 153 1.94 -2.12 4.06
C SER A 153 2.43 -3.51 4.45
N ILE A 154 3.47 -4.04 3.80
CA ILE A 154 4.08 -5.32 4.16
C ILE A 154 4.72 -5.23 5.56
N LEU A 155 5.41 -4.14 5.87
CA LEU A 155 5.96 -3.87 7.21
C LEU A 155 4.84 -3.79 8.24
N GLU A 156 3.71 -3.15 7.93
CA GLU A 156 2.51 -3.14 8.78
C GLU A 156 1.85 -4.54 8.97
N GLY A 157 2.47 -5.62 8.50
CA GLY A 157 2.01 -7.00 8.68
C GLY A 157 1.02 -7.46 7.61
N LYS A 158 0.77 -6.65 6.58
CA LYS A 158 -0.33 -6.87 5.63
C LYS A 158 0.11 -7.72 4.44
N LYS A 159 -0.83 -8.53 3.96
CA LYS A 159 -0.80 -9.06 2.60
C LYS A 159 -1.10 -7.91 1.63
N VAL A 160 -0.25 -7.67 0.66
CA VAL A 160 -0.42 -6.64 -0.35
C VAL A 160 -0.90 -7.26 -1.66
N ILE A 161 -2.04 -6.79 -2.15
CA ILE A 161 -2.62 -7.21 -3.43
C ILE A 161 -2.71 -5.98 -4.32
N VAL A 162 -2.05 -6.01 -5.49
CA VAL A 162 -2.17 -4.95 -6.48
C VAL A 162 -3.10 -5.39 -7.59
N VAL A 163 -4.26 -4.74 -7.69
CA VAL A 163 -5.18 -4.87 -8.81
C VAL A 163 -4.82 -3.81 -9.85
N SER A 164 -4.12 -4.23 -10.91
CA SER A 164 -3.59 -3.31 -11.92
C SER A 164 -4.34 -3.40 -13.23
N HIS A 165 -4.72 -2.26 -13.80
CA HIS A 165 -5.39 -2.16 -15.10
C HIS A 165 -4.47 -1.58 -16.17
N SER A 166 -4.45 -2.17 -17.37
CA SER A 166 -3.75 -1.63 -18.55
C SER A 166 -2.28 -1.28 -18.23
N GLN A 167 -1.83 -0.03 -18.42
CA GLN A 167 -0.45 0.40 -18.08
C GLN A 167 -0.05 0.13 -16.63
N GLY A 168 -0.98 0.11 -15.67
CA GLY A 168 -0.67 -0.18 -14.28
C GLY A 168 0.00 -1.54 -14.09
N ASN A 169 -0.16 -2.47 -15.04
CA ASN A 169 0.51 -3.77 -15.00
C ASN A 169 2.04 -3.66 -15.14
N PHE A 170 2.56 -2.70 -15.89
CA PHE A 170 4.01 -2.46 -15.94
C PHE A 170 4.55 -1.96 -14.60
N PHE A 171 3.81 -1.07 -13.94
CA PHE A 171 4.17 -0.59 -12.60
C PHE A 171 4.13 -1.72 -11.58
N ALA A 172 3.10 -2.58 -11.62
CA ALA A 172 3.00 -3.74 -10.74
C ALA A 172 4.15 -4.75 -10.98
N ASN A 173 4.46 -5.06 -12.25
CA ASN A 173 5.57 -5.95 -12.61
C ASN A 173 6.93 -5.39 -12.17
N GLN A 174 7.18 -4.10 -12.38
CA GLN A 174 8.40 -3.44 -11.93
C GLN A 174 8.48 -3.35 -10.41
N ALA A 175 7.36 -3.04 -9.74
CA ALA A 175 7.31 -2.98 -8.28
C ALA A 175 7.67 -4.33 -7.66
N TYR A 176 7.15 -5.43 -8.19
CA TYR A 176 7.52 -6.79 -7.77
C TYR A 176 9.03 -7.04 -7.86
N GLY A 177 9.67 -6.58 -8.94
CA GLY A 177 11.12 -6.65 -9.13
C GLY A 177 11.92 -5.92 -8.05
N ASN A 178 11.37 -4.85 -7.47
CA ASN A 178 11.99 -4.03 -6.41
C ASN A 178 11.72 -4.54 -4.98
N LEU A 179 10.91 -5.59 -4.83
CA LEU A 179 10.71 -6.30 -3.57
C LEU A 179 11.77 -7.39 -3.39
N SER A 180 12.20 -7.59 -2.16
CA SER A 180 13.05 -8.71 -1.72
C SER A 180 12.31 -10.05 -1.80
N GLY A 181 13.04 -11.16 -1.70
CA GLY A 181 12.45 -12.49 -1.76
C GLY A 181 11.39 -12.75 -0.67
N THR A 182 11.59 -12.19 0.53
CA THR A 182 10.65 -12.31 1.65
C THR A 182 9.41 -11.42 1.47
N GLU A 183 9.60 -10.17 1.04
CA GLU A 183 8.49 -9.25 0.74
C GLU A 183 7.57 -9.81 -0.37
N ARG A 184 8.14 -10.50 -1.37
CA ARG A 184 7.37 -11.14 -2.44
C ARG A 184 6.40 -12.23 -1.97
N ASN A 185 6.65 -12.86 -0.82
CA ASN A 185 5.72 -13.85 -0.26
C ASN A 185 4.39 -13.23 0.21
N SER A 186 4.40 -11.93 0.49
CA SER A 186 3.26 -11.14 0.95
C SER A 186 2.66 -10.26 -0.13
N PHE A 187 3.18 -10.31 -1.36
CA PHE A 187 2.78 -9.42 -2.43
C PHE A 187 2.27 -10.22 -3.64
N GLY A 188 1.06 -9.90 -4.09
CA GLY A 188 0.43 -10.55 -5.23
C GLY A 188 -0.17 -9.54 -6.21
N ILE A 189 -0.20 -9.92 -7.49
CA ILE A 189 -0.76 -9.10 -8.56
C ILE A 189 -2.02 -9.77 -9.11
N VAL A 190 -3.09 -8.99 -9.23
CA VAL A 190 -4.29 -9.31 -10.02
C VAL A 190 -4.30 -8.37 -11.22
N SER A 191 -3.90 -8.91 -12.36
CA SER A 191 -3.70 -8.18 -13.59
C SER A 191 -4.98 -8.10 -14.42
N VAL A 192 -5.33 -6.92 -14.91
CA VAL A 192 -6.52 -6.68 -15.74
C VAL A 192 -6.10 -5.94 -17.01
N ALA A 193 -6.52 -6.45 -18.17
CA ALA A 193 -6.16 -5.90 -19.48
C ALA A 193 -4.64 -5.72 -19.63
N ASN A 194 -3.85 -6.79 -19.45
CA ASN A 194 -2.39 -6.67 -19.40
C ASN A 194 -1.78 -6.44 -20.80
N PRO A 195 -1.07 -5.31 -21.06
CA PRO A 195 -0.31 -5.10 -22.30
C PRO A 195 1.08 -5.80 -22.31
N ASP A 196 1.47 -6.43 -21.20
CA ASP A 196 2.73 -7.16 -21.06
C ASP A 196 2.52 -8.67 -21.30
N SER A 197 3.62 -9.31 -21.69
CA SER A 197 3.73 -10.75 -21.93
C SER A 197 3.73 -11.60 -20.65
N THR A 198 3.81 -10.96 -19.48
CA THR A 198 3.88 -11.66 -18.19
C THR A 198 3.16 -10.90 -17.07
N VAL A 199 2.85 -11.63 -16.00
CA VAL A 199 2.52 -11.06 -14.69
C VAL A 199 3.56 -11.54 -13.70
N ALA A 200 4.26 -10.60 -13.05
CA ALA A 200 5.32 -10.92 -12.11
C ALA A 200 4.80 -11.78 -10.94
N GLY A 201 5.63 -12.70 -10.44
CA GLY A 201 5.25 -13.65 -9.39
C GLY A 201 4.26 -14.74 -9.81
N GLY A 202 3.95 -14.86 -11.11
CA GLY A 202 2.93 -15.80 -11.59
C GLY A 202 1.52 -15.35 -11.25
N GLY A 203 1.31 -14.04 -11.11
CA GLY A 203 0.02 -13.45 -10.73
C GLY A 203 -1.11 -13.78 -11.69
N HIS A 204 -2.34 -13.70 -11.16
CA HIS A 204 -3.55 -13.96 -11.93
C HIS A 204 -3.80 -12.83 -12.92
N TYR A 205 -4.35 -13.14 -14.09
CA TYR A 205 -4.66 -12.14 -15.10
C TYR A 205 -6.04 -12.34 -15.72
N THR A 206 -6.67 -11.24 -16.14
CA THR A 206 -7.97 -11.22 -16.81
C THR A 206 -7.92 -10.26 -17.99
N THR A 207 -8.08 -10.80 -19.19
CA THR A 207 -8.10 -10.03 -20.45
C THR A 207 -9.29 -10.49 -21.28
N LEU A 208 -10.12 -9.54 -21.71
CA LEU A 208 -11.32 -9.82 -22.51
C LEU A 208 -10.96 -10.16 -23.96
N PHE A 209 -11.66 -11.13 -24.56
CA PHE A 209 -11.59 -11.37 -26.01
C PHE A 209 -12.07 -10.16 -26.83
N GLU A 210 -12.97 -9.38 -26.25
CA GLU A 210 -13.57 -8.19 -26.86
C GLU A 210 -12.75 -6.90 -26.64
N ASP A 211 -11.62 -6.97 -25.92
CA ASP A 211 -10.78 -5.80 -25.65
C ASP A 211 -9.97 -5.41 -26.91
N LEU A 212 -10.52 -4.45 -27.66
CA LEU A 212 -9.94 -3.97 -28.91
C LEU A 212 -8.61 -3.24 -28.70
N VAL A 213 -8.39 -2.66 -27.53
CA VAL A 213 -7.14 -1.96 -27.20
C VAL A 213 -6.01 -2.98 -27.00
N ILE A 214 -6.25 -4.04 -26.22
CA ILE A 214 -5.24 -5.10 -26.03
C ILE A 214 -5.01 -5.88 -27.32
N LEU A 215 -6.04 -6.10 -28.13
CA LEU A 215 -5.88 -6.70 -29.46
C LEU A 215 -5.01 -5.82 -30.38
N ALA A 216 -5.26 -4.51 -30.40
CA ALA A 216 -4.46 -3.54 -31.14
C ALA A 216 -2.98 -3.55 -30.69
N VAL A 217 -2.72 -3.52 -29.38
CA VAL A 217 -1.37 -3.62 -28.80
C VAL A 217 -0.70 -4.95 -29.18
N THR A 218 -1.45 -6.06 -29.18
CA THR A 218 -0.95 -7.38 -29.59
C THR A 218 -0.46 -7.38 -31.03
N ILE A 219 -1.26 -6.85 -31.96
CA ILE A 219 -0.89 -6.73 -33.37
C ILE A 219 0.35 -5.83 -33.53
N ALA A 220 0.37 -4.71 -32.82
CA ALA A 220 1.47 -3.75 -32.87
C ALA A 220 2.79 -4.40 -32.41
N LYS A 221 2.80 -5.02 -31.23
CA LYS A 221 3.99 -5.70 -30.69
C LYS A 221 4.41 -6.87 -31.56
N GLN A 222 3.48 -7.63 -32.13
CA GLN A 222 3.81 -8.70 -33.09
C GLN A 222 4.52 -8.17 -34.33
N LYS A 223 4.04 -7.07 -34.91
CA LYS A 223 4.68 -6.41 -36.07
C LYS A 223 6.04 -5.79 -35.74
N ALA A 224 6.18 -5.29 -34.52
CA ALA A 224 7.42 -4.73 -33.99
C ALA A 224 8.45 -5.79 -33.56
N HIS A 225 8.08 -7.08 -33.62
CA HIS A 225 8.88 -8.18 -33.05
C HIS A 225 9.17 -8.03 -31.55
N LEU A 226 8.21 -7.46 -30.81
CA LEU A 226 8.24 -7.29 -29.36
C LEU A 226 7.42 -8.38 -28.65
N PRO A 227 7.69 -8.66 -27.36
CA PRO A 227 6.89 -9.59 -26.57
C PRO A 227 5.41 -9.18 -26.55
N THR A 228 4.52 -10.09 -26.93
CA THR A 228 3.09 -9.81 -27.04
C THR A 228 2.36 -10.05 -25.72
N PRO A 229 1.22 -9.36 -25.47
CA PRO A 229 0.36 -9.61 -24.33
C PRO A 229 -0.01 -11.09 -24.13
N LEU A 230 -0.29 -11.48 -22.89
CA LEU A 230 -0.89 -12.78 -22.60
C LEU A 230 -2.23 -12.95 -23.35
N PRO A 231 -2.54 -14.15 -23.89
CA PRO A 231 -3.77 -14.37 -24.63
C PRO A 231 -5.02 -14.05 -23.80
N PRO A 232 -6.08 -13.46 -24.41
CA PRO A 232 -7.35 -13.24 -23.74
C PRO A 232 -7.92 -14.55 -23.18
N ASN A 233 -8.58 -14.45 -22.02
CA ASN A 233 -8.98 -15.62 -21.24
C ASN A 233 -10.39 -15.53 -20.65
N VAL A 234 -11.15 -14.48 -20.98
CA VAL A 234 -12.55 -14.34 -20.59
C VAL A 234 -13.33 -13.58 -21.66
N THR A 235 -14.61 -13.88 -21.79
CA THR A 235 -15.55 -13.16 -22.67
C THR A 235 -16.68 -12.59 -21.83
N ASN A 236 -17.14 -11.39 -22.19
CA ASN A 236 -18.36 -10.80 -21.66
C ASN A 236 -19.41 -10.66 -22.76
N PHE A 237 -20.67 -10.47 -22.35
CA PHE A 237 -21.67 -9.97 -23.29
C PHE A 237 -21.32 -8.53 -23.69
N LEU A 238 -21.43 -8.24 -25.00
CA LEU A 238 -21.06 -6.97 -25.58
C LEU A 238 -21.76 -5.79 -24.86
N SER A 239 -20.98 -4.84 -24.35
CA SER A 239 -21.49 -3.63 -23.70
C SER A 239 -21.55 -2.49 -24.71
N LEU A 240 -22.72 -1.90 -24.92
CA LEU A 240 -22.86 -0.68 -25.75
C LEU A 240 -22.30 0.57 -25.05
N ALA A 241 -21.98 0.49 -23.75
CA ALA A 241 -21.42 1.61 -22.98
C ALA A 241 -19.90 1.76 -23.13
N ASP A 242 -19.22 0.72 -23.63
CA ASP A 242 -17.80 0.76 -23.96
C ASP A 242 -17.54 -0.06 -25.23
N LEU A 243 -17.51 0.65 -26.35
CA LEU A 243 -17.31 0.05 -27.68
C LEU A 243 -15.91 -0.57 -27.86
N THR A 244 -14.94 -0.21 -27.01
CA THR A 244 -13.58 -0.75 -27.06
C THR A 244 -13.38 -1.99 -26.21
N GLY A 245 -14.28 -2.24 -25.25
CA GLY A 245 -14.16 -3.33 -24.29
C GLY A 245 -12.98 -3.21 -23.31
N HIS A 246 -12.38 -2.03 -23.17
CA HIS A 246 -11.14 -1.82 -22.40
C HIS A 246 -11.35 -1.15 -21.05
N ASN A 247 -12.41 -0.37 -20.87
CA ASN A 247 -12.64 0.43 -19.68
C ASN A 247 -12.80 -0.46 -18.43
N PHE A 248 -12.04 -0.15 -17.37
CA PHE A 248 -12.03 -0.97 -16.17
C PHE A 248 -13.42 -1.13 -15.54
N ILE A 249 -14.23 -0.06 -15.47
CA ILE A 249 -15.57 -0.12 -14.89
C ILE A 249 -16.58 -0.73 -15.87
N ASN A 250 -16.64 -0.17 -17.09
CA ASN A 250 -17.73 -0.46 -18.02
C ASN A 250 -17.57 -1.77 -18.79
N ALA A 251 -16.33 -2.29 -18.90
CA ALA A 251 -16.05 -3.58 -19.52
C ALA A 251 -15.69 -4.63 -18.46
N TYR A 252 -14.65 -4.38 -17.65
CA TYR A 252 -14.10 -5.41 -16.75
C TYR A 252 -14.89 -5.61 -15.46
N LEU A 253 -15.45 -4.56 -14.86
CA LEU A 253 -16.34 -4.61 -13.69
C LEU A 253 -17.82 -4.40 -14.05
N ALA A 254 -18.19 -4.67 -15.31
CA ALA A 254 -19.57 -4.57 -15.77
C ALA A 254 -20.51 -5.45 -14.92
N LEU A 255 -21.75 -4.99 -14.73
CA LEU A 255 -22.74 -5.70 -13.94
C LEU A 255 -22.99 -7.10 -14.53
N ASN A 256 -22.96 -8.12 -13.66
CA ASN A 256 -23.17 -9.54 -14.03
C ASN A 256 -22.21 -10.06 -15.11
N SER A 257 -21.00 -9.52 -15.20
CA SER A 257 -20.01 -9.96 -16.18
C SER A 257 -19.14 -11.12 -15.67
N ASN A 258 -18.64 -11.93 -16.61
CA ASN A 258 -17.73 -13.03 -16.32
C ASN A 258 -16.37 -12.49 -15.85
N SER A 259 -15.89 -11.41 -16.48
CA SER A 259 -14.64 -10.75 -16.08
C SER A 259 -14.69 -10.26 -14.63
N LYS A 260 -15.81 -9.66 -14.21
CA LYS A 260 -15.97 -9.16 -12.84
C LYS A 260 -15.87 -10.31 -11.84
N SER A 261 -16.62 -11.37 -12.09
CA SER A 261 -16.61 -12.57 -11.24
C SER A 261 -15.22 -13.18 -11.16
N LYS A 262 -14.51 -13.24 -12.29
CA LYS A 262 -13.14 -13.74 -12.35
C LYS A 262 -12.15 -12.85 -11.57
N ILE A 263 -12.19 -11.53 -11.76
CA ILE A 263 -11.30 -10.58 -11.06
C ILE A 263 -11.50 -10.68 -9.55
N LEU A 264 -12.74 -10.71 -9.08
CA LEU A 264 -13.04 -10.83 -7.65
C LEU A 264 -12.56 -12.17 -7.08
N ASN A 265 -12.78 -13.27 -7.80
CA ASN A 265 -12.25 -14.58 -7.40
C ASN A 265 -10.72 -14.61 -7.37
N ASP A 266 -10.06 -13.97 -8.35
CA ASP A 266 -8.60 -13.87 -8.39
C ASP A 266 -8.07 -13.06 -7.19
N ILE A 267 -8.74 -11.98 -6.77
CA ILE A 267 -8.38 -11.23 -5.56
C ILE A 267 -8.43 -12.13 -4.32
N LEU A 268 -9.51 -12.91 -4.15
CA LEU A 268 -9.65 -13.83 -3.02
C LEU A 268 -8.61 -14.96 -3.06
N ASN A 269 -8.35 -15.52 -4.24
CA ASN A 269 -7.35 -16.56 -4.43
C ASN A 269 -5.93 -16.05 -4.14
N VAL A 270 -5.61 -14.85 -4.61
CA VAL A 270 -4.34 -14.20 -4.29
C VAL A 270 -4.24 -13.97 -2.79
N LYS A 271 -5.26 -13.39 -2.13
CA LYS A 271 -5.26 -13.22 -0.66
C LYS A 271 -4.97 -14.53 0.08
N ALA A 272 -5.62 -15.61 -0.35
CA ALA A 272 -5.47 -16.93 0.26
C ALA A 272 -4.08 -17.55 0.02
N GLY A 273 -3.50 -17.33 -1.17
CA GLY A 273 -2.20 -17.86 -1.55
C GLY A 273 -1.00 -17.07 -1.00
N LEU A 274 -1.19 -15.80 -0.65
CA LEU A 274 -0.15 -15.00 -0.02
C LEU A 274 0.07 -15.44 1.43
N SER A 275 1.34 -15.46 1.82
CA SER A 275 1.70 -15.59 3.23
C SER A 275 1.71 -14.20 3.85
N PRO A 276 1.27 -14.04 5.11
CA PRO A 276 1.70 -12.89 5.89
C PRO A 276 3.23 -12.76 5.79
N PRO A 277 3.79 -11.54 5.87
CA PRO A 277 5.24 -11.33 5.86
C PRO A 277 5.91 -12.40 6.73
N GLY A 278 6.72 -13.23 6.06
CA GLY A 278 7.32 -14.39 6.68
C GLY A 278 8.03 -13.94 7.95
N ASN A 279 7.75 -14.63 9.06
CA ASN A 279 8.43 -14.47 10.34
C ASN A 279 9.92 -14.83 10.19
N THR A 280 10.67 -13.94 9.55
CA THR A 280 12.11 -13.81 9.63
C THR A 280 12.33 -12.44 10.21
N GLY A 281 12.31 -12.36 11.54
CA GLY A 281 12.87 -11.19 12.22
C GLY A 281 12.01 -9.93 12.21
N GLY A 282 10.72 -10.00 12.60
CA GLY A 282 10.12 -8.96 13.43
C GLY A 282 9.31 -7.90 12.68
N GLN A 283 8.02 -7.87 12.95
CA GLN A 283 7.17 -6.69 12.81
C GLN A 283 6.30 -6.72 14.04
N GLY A 284 6.82 -6.05 15.07
CA GLY A 284 6.14 -5.92 16.33
C GLY A 284 5.14 -4.78 16.31
N ILE A 285 4.12 -4.83 17.18
CA ILE A 285 3.26 -3.68 17.51
C ILE A 285 4.08 -2.44 17.92
N ILE A 286 5.30 -2.65 18.40
CA ILE A 286 6.36 -1.65 18.46
C ILE A 286 7.50 -2.10 17.55
N THR A 287 7.94 -1.20 16.68
CA THR A 287 9.13 -1.35 15.84
C THR A 287 9.99 -0.11 15.99
N VAL A 288 11.28 -0.31 16.24
CA VAL A 288 12.27 0.76 16.31
C VAL A 288 13.34 0.47 15.27
N THR A 289 13.50 1.37 14.31
CA THR A 289 14.53 1.28 13.27
C THR A 289 15.63 2.29 13.55
N LEU A 290 16.87 1.83 13.61
CA LEU A 290 18.07 2.66 13.68
C LEU A 290 18.81 2.63 12.35
N THR A 291 19.22 3.81 11.87
CA THR A 291 20.14 4.00 10.73
C THR A 291 21.16 5.07 11.10
N TRP A 292 22.35 5.04 10.50
CA TRP A 292 23.38 6.07 10.71
C TRP A 292 24.21 6.31 9.44
N GLY A 293 25.17 7.23 9.53
CA GLY A 293 25.99 7.70 8.41
C GLY A 293 27.15 6.76 8.05
N ALA A 294 28.34 7.31 7.89
CA ALA A 294 29.49 6.56 7.37
C ALA A 294 30.31 5.85 8.47
N GLN A 295 29.98 6.08 9.74
CA GLN A 295 30.68 5.45 10.85
C GLN A 295 30.31 3.97 10.97
N PRO A 296 31.22 3.12 11.47
CA PRO A 296 31.11 1.69 11.26
C PRO A 296 30.22 0.95 12.26
N ASP A 297 29.70 1.58 13.33
CA ASP A 297 29.01 0.83 14.39
C ASP A 297 28.23 1.74 15.35
N VAL A 298 26.90 1.70 15.28
CA VAL A 298 25.99 2.33 16.24
C VAL A 298 24.96 1.29 16.68
N ASP A 299 24.96 0.96 17.97
CA ASP A 299 24.06 -0.04 18.54
C ASP A 299 22.71 0.59 18.92
N LEU A 300 21.64 -0.14 18.63
CA LEU A 300 20.30 0.10 19.17
C LEU A 300 20.14 -0.59 20.53
N HIS A 301 19.65 0.16 21.50
CA HIS A 301 19.31 -0.33 22.83
C HIS A 301 17.83 -0.08 23.12
N ALA A 302 17.15 -1.12 23.61
CA ALA A 302 15.79 -1.03 24.14
C ALA A 302 15.73 -1.51 25.59
N PHE A 303 15.06 -0.75 26.45
CA PHE A 303 14.72 -1.18 27.81
C PHE A 303 13.22 -1.43 27.88
N GLU A 304 12.84 -2.64 28.25
CA GLU A 304 11.45 -3.08 28.34
C GLU A 304 10.82 -2.68 29.69
N PRO A 305 9.47 -2.66 29.80
CA PRO A 305 8.76 -2.33 31.03
C PRO A 305 9.18 -3.17 32.25
N ASN A 306 9.56 -4.44 32.01
CA ASN A 306 10.00 -5.37 33.06
C ASN A 306 11.45 -5.12 33.53
N GLY A 307 12.18 -4.19 32.90
CA GLY A 307 13.58 -3.87 33.18
C GLY A 307 14.61 -4.63 32.35
N ALA A 308 14.19 -5.51 31.44
CA ALA A 308 15.08 -6.18 30.51
C ALA A 308 15.72 -5.18 29.56
N HIS A 309 16.99 -5.43 29.24
CA HIS A 309 17.79 -4.61 28.34
C HIS A 309 18.16 -5.43 27.11
N VAL A 310 17.67 -4.98 25.96
CA VAL A 310 17.83 -5.63 24.66
C VAL A 310 18.79 -4.82 23.80
N TYR A 311 19.89 -5.46 23.37
CA TYR A 311 20.96 -4.86 22.58
C TYR A 311 21.86 -5.96 21.96
N TYR A 312 22.91 -5.61 21.21
CA TYR A 312 23.74 -6.57 20.46
C TYR A 312 24.21 -7.80 21.27
N ALA A 313 24.55 -7.63 22.56
CA ALA A 313 25.02 -8.73 23.40
C ALA A 313 23.90 -9.48 24.16
N ASN A 314 22.70 -8.91 24.23
CA ASN A 314 21.51 -9.58 24.77
C ASN A 314 20.30 -9.27 23.88
N ARG A 315 20.13 -10.06 22.82
CA ARG A 315 19.22 -9.72 21.71
C ARG A 315 17.77 -10.08 21.95
N PHE A 316 17.40 -10.66 23.09
CA PHE A 316 16.05 -11.07 23.39
C PHE A 316 15.66 -10.61 24.80
N GLY A 317 14.51 -9.96 24.90
CA GLY A 317 13.82 -9.67 26.15
C GLY A 317 12.45 -10.37 26.19
N PRO A 318 11.75 -10.32 27.33
CA PRO A 318 10.41 -10.89 27.44
C PRO A 318 9.37 -10.28 26.49
N SER A 319 9.48 -8.99 26.16
CA SER A 319 8.59 -8.32 25.22
C SER A 319 9.06 -8.41 23.77
N GLY A 320 10.35 -8.20 23.51
CA GLY A 320 10.85 -7.99 22.17
C GLY A 320 12.24 -8.55 21.92
N TYR A 321 12.76 -8.29 20.72
CA TYR A 321 14.10 -8.74 20.33
C TYR A 321 14.74 -7.84 19.29
N LEU A 322 16.06 -7.95 19.16
CA LEU A 322 16.91 -7.26 18.18
C LEU A 322 17.23 -8.20 17.00
N ASP A 323 16.95 -7.77 15.77
CA ASP A 323 17.00 -8.60 14.55
C ASP A 323 18.39 -8.81 13.95
N VAL A 324 19.21 -7.77 13.97
CA VAL A 324 20.56 -7.71 13.41
C VAL A 324 21.38 -6.76 14.29
N ASP A 325 22.63 -7.15 14.51
CA ASP A 325 23.69 -6.27 15.00
C ASP A 325 24.53 -5.92 13.76
N ASP A 326 24.36 -4.70 13.25
CA ASP A 326 25.01 -4.27 12.01
C ASP A 326 26.27 -3.46 12.34
N VAL A 327 27.39 -4.17 12.38
CA VAL A 327 28.72 -3.59 12.63
C VAL A 327 29.36 -2.93 11.39
N THR A 328 28.54 -2.51 10.42
CA THR A 328 28.97 -1.84 9.18
C THR A 328 28.45 -0.40 9.08
N SER A 329 28.47 0.21 7.89
CA SER A 329 28.33 1.66 7.77
C SER A 329 26.92 2.20 8.00
N PHE A 330 25.90 1.84 7.22
CA PHE A 330 24.64 2.63 7.23
C PHE A 330 23.52 2.03 8.11
N GLY A 331 23.83 1.01 8.92
CA GLY A 331 22.81 0.11 9.48
C GLY A 331 22.01 -0.61 8.38
N PRO A 332 20.77 -1.07 8.64
CA PRO A 332 19.94 -0.78 9.83
C PRO A 332 20.02 -1.82 10.95
N GLU A 333 19.65 -1.39 12.16
CA GLU A 333 19.27 -2.27 13.26
C GLU A 333 17.80 -2.08 13.64
N HIS A 334 17.12 -3.15 14.03
CA HIS A 334 15.72 -3.09 14.44
C HIS A 334 15.43 -3.81 15.76
N TYR A 335 14.60 -3.16 16.57
CA TYR A 335 13.98 -3.76 17.75
C TYR A 335 12.47 -3.93 17.54
N TYR A 336 11.95 -5.11 17.87
CA TYR A 336 10.57 -5.51 17.61
C TYR A 336 9.87 -6.07 18.86
N VAL A 337 8.62 -5.67 19.10
CA VAL A 337 7.75 -6.23 20.18
C VAL A 337 6.47 -6.80 19.59
N GLY A 338 6.20 -8.09 19.73
CA GLY A 338 4.98 -8.73 19.19
C GLY A 338 3.69 -8.35 19.93
N CYS A 339 2.54 -8.51 19.28
CA CYS A 339 1.22 -8.30 19.90
C CYS A 339 0.93 -9.30 21.04
N ASP A 340 1.59 -10.45 21.02
CA ASP A 340 1.47 -11.52 22.01
C ASP A 340 2.40 -11.37 23.20
N THR A 341 3.50 -10.62 23.03
CA THR A 341 4.54 -10.40 24.04
C THR A 341 4.54 -8.99 24.61
N ILE A 342 3.78 -8.04 24.05
CA ILE A 342 3.71 -6.67 24.55
C ILE A 342 3.27 -6.59 26.02
N GLU A 343 4.00 -5.77 26.77
CA GLU A 343 3.75 -5.46 28.16
C GLU A 343 3.32 -3.99 28.29
N THR A 344 2.41 -3.71 29.24
CA THR A 344 2.08 -2.33 29.59
C THR A 344 3.22 -1.70 30.37
N GLY A 345 3.52 -0.42 30.10
CA GLY A 345 4.56 0.34 30.76
C GLY A 345 5.44 1.08 29.75
N ASN A 346 6.67 1.38 30.15
CA ASN A 346 7.54 2.25 29.38
C ASN A 346 8.61 1.44 28.65
N TYR A 347 8.65 1.54 27.33
CA TYR A 347 9.77 1.10 26.52
C TYR A 347 10.70 2.28 26.27
N GLN A 348 11.96 2.19 26.69
CA GLN A 348 12.93 3.26 26.47
C GLN A 348 13.87 2.89 25.34
N VAL A 349 14.05 3.80 24.40
CA VAL A 349 14.94 3.63 23.25
C VAL A 349 16.17 4.50 23.42
N GLY A 350 17.34 3.90 23.25
CA GLY A 350 18.62 4.57 23.26
C GLY A 350 19.54 4.08 22.14
N VAL A 351 20.56 4.87 21.83
CA VAL A 351 21.61 4.51 20.87
C VAL A 351 22.98 4.63 21.53
N ASN A 352 23.89 3.71 21.19
CA ASN A 352 25.28 3.78 21.62
C ASN A 352 26.20 3.87 20.40
N TYR A 353 26.99 4.93 20.32
CA TYR A 353 28.02 5.04 19.29
C TYR A 353 29.18 4.11 19.64
N TYR A 354 29.12 2.85 19.20
CA TYR A 354 30.00 1.81 19.69
C TYR A 354 31.42 1.93 19.14
N ARG A 355 31.56 2.12 17.82
CA ARG A 355 32.88 2.23 17.17
C ARG A 355 32.84 3.25 16.04
N GLY A 356 33.84 4.13 16.01
CA GLY A 356 34.10 5.03 14.90
C GLY A 356 35.17 6.06 15.25
N SER A 357 35.50 6.93 14.28
CA SER A 357 36.65 7.83 14.35
C SER A 357 36.31 9.31 14.20
N THR A 358 35.09 9.63 13.77
CA THR A 358 34.58 11.01 13.68
C THR A 358 33.17 11.11 14.25
N PRO A 359 32.63 12.30 14.54
CA PRO A 359 31.23 12.44 14.95
C PRO A 359 30.24 11.83 13.92
N GLU A 360 29.08 11.41 14.40
CA GLU A 360 28.01 10.79 13.60
C GLU A 360 26.64 11.40 13.92
N VAL A 361 25.68 11.23 13.02
CA VAL A 361 24.25 11.49 13.27
C VAL A 361 23.48 10.19 13.05
N ALA A 362 22.89 9.66 14.12
CA ALA A 362 21.97 8.54 14.03
C ALA A 362 20.55 9.05 13.77
N SER A 363 19.80 8.31 12.95
CA SER A 363 18.39 8.53 12.69
C SER A 363 17.60 7.32 13.19
N VAL A 364 16.65 7.57 14.09
CA VAL A 364 15.81 6.54 14.69
C VAL A 364 14.36 6.80 14.34
N LEU A 365 13.68 5.81 13.79
CA LEU A 365 12.24 5.82 13.58
C LEU A 365 11.59 4.89 14.61
N ILE A 366 10.79 5.46 15.50
CA ILE A 366 9.96 4.68 16.43
C ILE A 366 8.56 4.59 15.84
N GLN A 367 8.05 3.38 15.68
CA GLN A 367 6.67 3.07 15.31
C GLN A 367 6.01 2.28 16.44
N ALA A 368 4.83 2.73 16.87
CA ALA A 368 4.07 2.08 17.93
C ALA A 368 2.57 2.20 17.63
N GLY A 369 1.93 1.08 17.35
CA GLY A 369 0.60 1.09 16.73
C GLY A 369 0.58 1.94 15.45
N LEU A 370 -0.36 2.87 15.33
CA LEU A 370 -0.50 3.74 14.13
C LEU A 370 0.43 4.97 14.18
N GLN A 371 1.16 5.16 15.28
CA GLN A 371 2.01 6.33 15.47
C GLN A 371 3.42 6.03 14.96
N ALA A 372 4.02 7.02 14.32
CA ALA A 372 5.41 6.98 13.91
C ALA A 372 6.08 8.32 14.24
N ARG A 373 7.27 8.28 14.83
CA ARG A 373 8.05 9.48 15.15
C ARG A 373 9.53 9.26 14.87
N GLY A 374 10.11 10.17 14.08
CA GLY A 374 11.52 10.18 13.75
C GLY A 374 12.32 11.07 14.70
N PHE A 375 13.55 10.65 14.99
CA PHE A 375 14.50 11.34 15.84
C PHE A 375 15.87 11.38 15.15
N SER A 376 16.59 12.50 15.27
CA SER A 376 17.98 12.62 14.83
C SER A 376 18.85 12.94 16.05
N ILE A 377 19.84 12.08 16.32
CA ILE A 377 20.72 12.18 17.48
C ILE A 377 22.14 12.43 17.01
N PHE A 378 22.75 13.51 17.50
CA PHE A 378 24.16 13.80 17.26
C PHE A 378 25.04 13.03 18.24
N LEU A 379 25.99 12.27 17.71
CA LEU A 379 26.88 11.38 18.44
C LEU A 379 28.32 11.88 18.29
N PRO A 380 28.85 12.64 19.27
CA PRO A 380 30.12 13.36 19.11
C PRO A 380 31.35 12.44 19.11
N THR A 381 31.29 11.32 19.84
CA THR A 381 32.43 10.42 20.04
C THR A 381 31.96 8.99 20.28
N ALA A 382 32.72 8.02 19.79
CA ALA A 382 32.47 6.61 20.10
C ALA A 382 32.79 6.28 21.57
N LEU A 383 31.90 5.55 22.23
CA LEU A 383 31.97 5.18 23.65
C LEU A 383 32.33 3.69 23.86
N GLY A 384 32.18 2.85 22.83
CA GLY A 384 32.32 1.40 22.96
C GLY A 384 31.45 0.82 24.06
N SER A 385 31.93 -0.23 24.71
CA SER A 385 31.21 -0.92 25.79
C SER A 385 30.85 -0.04 27.00
N SER A 386 31.52 1.11 27.18
CA SER A 386 31.18 2.03 28.28
C SER A 386 29.82 2.69 28.11
N GLY A 387 29.30 2.78 26.87
CA GLY A 387 27.97 3.30 26.57
C GLY A 387 26.84 2.29 26.76
N ASN A 388 27.13 0.98 26.88
CA ASN A 388 26.09 -0.05 26.92
C ASN A 388 25.13 0.12 28.10
N ALA A 389 25.64 0.42 29.30
CA ALA A 389 24.82 0.55 30.50
C ALA A 389 23.98 1.83 30.53
N SER A 390 24.34 2.83 29.72
CA SER A 390 23.73 4.16 29.73
C SER A 390 23.80 4.78 28.33
N PRO A 391 23.08 4.20 27.35
CA PRO A 391 23.09 4.69 25.97
C PRO A 391 22.49 6.10 25.89
N THR A 392 22.77 6.81 24.80
CA THR A 392 22.20 8.14 24.56
C THR A 392 20.68 8.00 24.36
N PRO A 393 19.83 8.60 25.22
CA PRO A 393 18.38 8.45 25.10
C PRO A 393 17.85 9.07 23.81
N VAL A 394 16.92 8.37 23.15
CA VAL A 394 16.29 8.82 21.90
C VAL A 394 14.84 9.22 22.16
N GLY A 395 14.07 8.30 22.75
CA GLY A 395 12.63 8.47 22.94
C GLY A 395 12.06 7.36 23.82
N MET A 396 10.79 7.50 24.18
CA MET A 396 10.07 6.53 25.02
C MET A 396 8.73 6.19 24.40
N ILE A 397 8.35 4.92 24.40
CA ILE A 397 6.99 4.48 24.09
C ILE A 397 6.28 4.15 25.39
N VAL A 398 5.22 4.89 25.71
CA VAL A 398 4.33 4.60 26.83
C VAL A 398 3.18 3.73 26.33
N VAL A 399 3.09 2.51 26.86
CA VAL A 399 2.05 1.54 26.54
C VAL A 399 1.05 1.44 27.69
N THR A 400 -0.22 1.66 27.40
CA THR A 400 -1.32 1.49 28.37
C THR A 400 -2.43 0.63 27.76
N GLY A 401 -3.40 0.21 28.58
CA GLY A 401 -4.50 -0.66 28.13
C GLY A 401 -4.24 -2.13 28.41
N ASN A 402 -4.91 -3.02 27.68
CA ASN A 402 -4.77 -4.47 27.84
C ASN A 402 -5.24 -5.22 26.58
N ARG A 403 -5.09 -6.54 26.56
CA ARG A 403 -5.44 -7.36 25.39
C ARG A 403 -6.95 -7.43 25.07
N GLN A 404 -7.82 -7.24 26.07
CA GLN A 404 -9.28 -7.27 25.89
C GLN A 404 -9.80 -5.93 25.33
N ASP A 405 -9.27 -4.81 25.83
CA ASP A 405 -9.73 -3.46 25.48
C ASP A 405 -8.87 -2.78 24.40
N GLY A 406 -7.73 -3.37 24.05
CA GLY A 406 -6.73 -2.80 23.16
C GLY A 406 -5.62 -2.05 23.89
N PHE A 407 -4.47 -1.93 23.22
CA PHE A 407 -3.32 -1.15 23.70
C PHE A 407 -3.34 0.26 23.10
N ASN A 408 -2.96 1.24 23.92
CA ASN A 408 -2.73 2.62 23.52
C ASN A 408 -1.24 2.95 23.63
N PHE A 409 -0.75 3.76 22.68
CA PHE A 409 0.65 4.13 22.54
C PHE A 409 0.80 5.65 22.60
N ASP A 410 1.88 6.11 23.23
CA ASP A 410 2.32 7.50 23.19
C ASP A 410 3.84 7.53 23.00
N ILE A 411 4.31 8.13 21.90
CA ILE A 411 5.74 8.23 21.58
C ILE A 411 6.26 9.61 22.00
N GLN A 412 7.06 9.65 23.07
CA GLN A 412 7.55 10.86 23.72
C GLN A 412 8.93 11.30 23.23
#